data_AF-A0A5N6YBF9-F1
#
_entry.id   AF-A0A5N6YBF9-F1
#
_cell.length_a   1.000
_cell.length_b   1.000
_cell.length_c   1.000
_cell.angle_alpha   90.00
_cell.angle_beta   90.00
_cell.angle_gamma   90.00
#
_symmetry.space_group_name_H-M   'P 1'
#
loop_
_entity.id
_entity.type
_entity.pdbx_description
1 polymer ?
#
loop_
_entity_poly.entity_id
_entity_poly.type
_entity_poly.pdbx_seq_one_letter_code
_entity_poly.pdbx_strand_id
1 'polypeptide(L)'
;MNEPSEPTYRNSKVVFKLISYKSGSVRCFPLDECRTAKEFFDKARTFFQLFDRKVEVKILSCQIASQTQQQYIFEGSEGEFALLVDQVKSLAGDGALTVEVSYVLSLH
;
A
#
# COMPACT_ATOMS: atom_id res chain seq x y z
N MET A 1 6.90 -44.38 11.04
CA MET A 1 5.85 -43.62 10.31
C MET A 1 6.17 -42.16 10.54
N ASN A 2 6.46 -41.41 9.47
CA ASN A 2 6.72 -39.97 9.57
C ASN A 2 5.39 -39.23 9.71
N GLU A 3 5.27 -38.38 10.72
CA GLU A 3 4.18 -37.40 10.82
C GLU A 3 4.26 -36.42 9.63
N PRO A 4 3.13 -36.01 9.05
CA PRO A 4 3.14 -35.00 7.99
C PRO A 4 3.45 -33.64 8.64
N SER A 5 4.62 -33.10 8.36
CA SER A 5 4.95 -31.71 8.62
C SER A 5 3.97 -30.82 7.84
N GLU A 6 3.10 -30.12 8.56
CA GLU A 6 2.16 -29.16 7.97
C GLU A 6 2.90 -28.17 7.07
N PRO A 7 2.33 -27.78 5.91
CA PRO A 7 2.91 -26.70 5.14
C PRO A 7 2.82 -25.43 6.00
N THR A 8 3.97 -24.96 6.49
CA THR A 8 4.10 -23.59 7.00
C THR A 8 3.67 -22.64 5.89
N TYR A 9 2.40 -22.24 5.91
CA TYR A 9 1.90 -21.13 5.11
C TYR A 9 2.66 -19.89 5.57
N ARG A 10 3.72 -19.55 4.81
CA ARG A 10 4.52 -18.35 4.97
C ARG A 10 3.60 -17.16 4.72
N ASN A 11 2.99 -16.64 5.78
CA ASN A 11 2.11 -15.47 5.72
C ASN A 11 2.96 -14.19 5.71
N SER A 12 3.48 -13.83 4.53
CA SER A 12 4.16 -12.56 4.33
C SER A 12 3.23 -11.42 4.75
N LYS A 13 3.66 -10.58 5.71
CA LYS A 13 2.82 -9.51 6.27
C LYS A 13 3.10 -8.20 5.55
N VAL A 14 2.34 -7.92 4.50
CA VAL A 14 2.39 -6.64 3.78
C VAL A 14 1.46 -5.63 4.43
N VAL A 15 1.99 -4.46 4.77
CA VAL A 15 1.25 -3.35 5.38
C VAL A 15 1.37 -2.11 4.51
N PHE A 16 0.24 -1.51 4.16
CA PHE A 16 0.21 -0.16 3.62
C PHE A 16 0.11 0.84 4.76
N LYS A 17 0.94 1.87 4.73
CA LYS A 17 0.99 2.97 5.69
C LYS A 17 0.70 4.27 4.96
N LEU A 18 -0.52 4.77 5.07
CA LEU A 18 -0.88 6.10 4.57
C LEU A 18 -0.26 7.16 5.47
N ILE A 19 0.38 8.17 4.87
CA ILE A 19 1.06 9.25 5.59
C ILE A 19 0.52 10.60 5.10
N SER A 20 -0.06 11.37 6.02
CA SER A 20 -0.48 12.76 5.76
C SER A 20 0.59 13.71 6.28
N TYR A 21 1.51 14.13 5.42
CA TYR A 21 2.58 15.08 5.79
C TYR A 21 2.03 16.43 6.30
N LYS A 22 0.85 16.85 5.82
CA LYS A 22 0.16 18.06 6.28
C LYS A 22 -0.22 18.00 7.76
N SER A 23 -0.56 16.82 8.28
CA SER A 23 -1.07 16.64 9.65
C SER A 23 -0.16 15.83 10.57
N GLY A 24 0.88 15.18 10.04
CA GLY A 24 1.70 14.20 10.75
C GLY A 24 0.98 12.88 11.06
N SER A 25 -0.27 12.70 10.60
CA SER A 25 -1.07 11.51 10.90
C SER A 25 -0.72 10.34 10.00
N VAL A 26 -0.87 9.13 10.55
CA VAL A 26 -0.64 7.87 9.83
C VAL A 26 -1.84 6.92 9.99
N ARG A 27 -2.11 6.12 8.95
CA ARG A 27 -3.07 5.01 9.01
C ARG A 27 -2.47 3.77 8.36
N CYS A 28 -2.42 2.67 9.09
CA CYS A 28 -1.93 1.39 8.58
C CYS A 28 -3.10 0.44 8.28
N PHE A 29 -2.98 -0.35 7.23
CA PHE A 29 -3.86 -1.49 6.97
C PHE A 29 -3.09 -2.59 6.23
N PRO A 30 -3.41 -3.87 6.48
CA PRO A 30 -2.75 -4.97 5.80
C PRO A 30 -3.30 -5.19 4.39
N LEU A 31 -2.51 -5.83 3.53
CA LEU A 31 -2.87 -6.08 2.13
C LEU A 31 -4.16 -6.90 1.94
N ASP A 32 -4.47 -7.80 2.85
CA ASP A 32 -5.68 -8.65 2.79
C ASP A 32 -6.99 -7.86 2.92
N GLU A 33 -6.95 -6.66 3.49
CA GLU A 33 -8.05 -5.69 3.52
C GLU A 33 -8.21 -4.86 2.24
N CYS A 34 -7.32 -5.02 1.25
CA CYS A 34 -7.24 -4.19 0.06
C CYS A 34 -6.73 -4.98 -1.15
N ARG A 35 -7.64 -5.58 -1.91
CA ARG A 35 -7.33 -6.54 -2.99
C ARG A 35 -7.36 -5.93 -4.39
N THR A 36 -7.90 -4.73 -4.54
CA THR A 36 -8.02 -4.01 -5.82
C THR A 36 -7.44 -2.60 -5.74
N ALA A 37 -7.03 -2.03 -6.87
CA ALA A 37 -6.62 -0.63 -6.92
C ALA A 37 -7.76 0.29 -6.49
N LYS A 38 -9.01 -0.04 -6.86
CA LYS A 38 -10.18 0.71 -6.38
C LYS A 38 -10.25 0.78 -4.85
N GLU A 39 -10.15 -0.35 -4.15
CA GLU A 39 -10.16 -0.38 -2.68
C GLU A 39 -8.99 0.40 -2.08
N PHE A 40 -7.82 0.33 -2.71
CA PHE A 40 -6.62 1.04 -2.28
C PHE A 40 -6.83 2.55 -2.32
N PHE A 41 -7.34 3.06 -3.44
CA PHE A 41 -7.67 4.46 -3.61
C PHE A 41 -8.82 4.91 -2.71
N ASP A 42 -9.85 4.08 -2.50
CA ASP A 42 -10.97 4.41 -1.62
C ASP A 42 -10.53 4.59 -0.15
N LYS A 43 -9.65 3.70 0.34
CA LYS A 43 -9.04 3.84 1.68
C LYS A 43 -8.18 5.10 1.78
N ALA A 44 -7.34 5.36 0.77
CA ALA A 44 -6.50 6.55 0.71
C ALA A 44 -7.35 7.84 0.71
N ARG A 45 -8.37 7.90 -0.15
CA ARG A 45 -9.30 9.04 -0.25
C ARG A 45 -10.00 9.30 1.07
N THR A 46 -10.56 8.25 1.67
CA THR A 46 -11.21 8.35 2.99
C THR A 46 -10.27 8.94 4.04
N PHE A 47 -9.02 8.49 4.09
CA PHE A 47 -8.04 9.00 5.05
C PHE A 47 -7.62 10.45 4.78
N PHE A 48 -7.21 10.78 3.56
CA PHE A 48 -6.71 12.12 3.24
C PHE A 48 -7.81 13.20 3.32
N GLN A 49 -9.06 12.84 2.99
CA GLN A 49 -10.20 13.76 3.08
C GLN A 49 -10.63 14.10 4.52
N LEU A 50 -10.17 13.35 5.54
CA LEU A 50 -10.35 13.75 6.94
C LEU A 50 -9.63 15.07 7.26
N PHE A 51 -8.51 15.34 6.59
CA PHE A 51 -7.67 16.52 6.82
C PHE A 51 -7.89 17.61 5.76
N ASP A 52 -8.36 17.23 4.57
CA ASP A 52 -8.67 18.16 3.50
C ASP A 52 -9.81 17.62 2.62
N ARG A 53 -11.03 18.07 2.87
CA ARG A 53 -12.23 17.58 2.17
C ARG A 53 -12.21 17.81 0.66
N LYS A 54 -11.37 18.73 0.17
CA LYS A 54 -11.27 19.08 -1.26
C LYS A 54 -10.14 18.33 -1.97
N VAL A 55 -9.37 17.51 -1.25
CA VAL A 55 -8.26 16.78 -1.87
C VAL A 55 -8.79 15.75 -2.87
N GLU A 56 -8.22 15.79 -4.07
CA GLU A 56 -8.40 14.77 -5.08
C GLU A 56 -7.22 13.78 -5.04
N VAL A 57 -7.52 12.52 -4.73
CA VAL A 57 -6.51 11.46 -4.68
C VAL A 57 -6.48 10.77 -6.05
N LYS A 58 -5.72 11.34 -6.98
CA LYS A 58 -5.59 10.83 -8.36
C LYS A 58 -4.35 10.00 -8.60
N ILE A 59 -3.28 10.27 -7.85
CA ILE A 59 -2.02 9.55 -7.93
C ILE A 59 -1.54 9.25 -6.51
N LEU A 60 -1.19 7.99 -6.27
CA LEU A 60 -0.57 7.54 -5.04
C LEU A 60 0.91 7.29 -5.27
N SER A 61 1.72 8.01 -4.50
CA SER A 61 3.13 7.74 -4.33
C SER A 61 3.30 6.60 -3.32
N CYS A 62 3.95 5.53 -3.73
CA CYS A 62 4.21 4.33 -2.94
C CYS A 62 5.73 4.13 -2.82
N GLN A 63 6.23 4.11 -1.59
CA GLN A 63 7.63 3.86 -1.27
C GLN A 63 7.74 2.59 -0.44
N ILE A 64 8.48 1.61 -0.93
CA ILE A 64 8.85 0.45 -0.12
C ILE A 64 10.00 0.89 0.79
N ALA A 65 9.86 0.76 2.12
CA ALA A 65 10.85 1.32 3.06
C ALA A 65 12.28 0.78 2.87
N SER A 66 12.43 -0.45 2.37
CA SER A 66 13.73 -1.05 2.07
C SER A 66 14.31 -0.63 0.71
N GLN A 67 13.57 0.14 -0.09
CA GLN A 67 13.99 0.61 -1.40
C GLN A 67 14.07 2.12 -1.44
N THR A 68 14.93 2.65 -2.31
CA THR A 68 15.02 4.09 -2.58
C THR A 68 14.05 4.53 -3.68
N GLN A 69 13.52 3.61 -4.47
CA GLN A 69 12.63 3.91 -5.58
C GLN A 69 11.20 4.19 -5.11
N GLN A 70 10.67 5.30 -5.61
CA GLN A 70 9.27 5.69 -5.46
C GLN A 70 8.47 5.25 -6.69
N GLN A 71 7.32 4.64 -6.44
CA GLN A 71 6.39 4.21 -7.49
C GLN A 71 5.14 5.06 -7.45
N TYR A 72 4.58 5.33 -8.63
CA TYR A 72 3.34 6.07 -8.77
C TYR A 72 2.27 5.12 -9.31
N ILE A 73 1.14 5.08 -8.61
CA ILE A 73 -0.05 4.39 -9.07
C ILE A 73 -1.09 5.44 -9.42
N PHE A 74 -1.68 5.32 -10.60
CA PHE A 74 -2.73 6.18 -11.12
C PHE A 74 -4.11 5.60 -10.80
N GLU A 75 -5.07 6.47 -10.46
CA GLU A 75 -6.46 6.07 -10.17
C GLU A 75 -7.04 5.27 -11.35
N GLY A 76 -7.59 4.09 -11.05
CA GLY A 76 -8.17 3.18 -12.05
C GLY A 76 -7.17 2.21 -12.70
N SER A 77 -5.87 2.29 -12.38
CA SER A 77 -4.86 1.37 -12.91
C SER A 77 -4.70 0.12 -12.04
N GLU A 78 -5.51 -0.91 -12.33
CA GLU A 78 -5.39 -2.21 -11.65
C GLU A 78 -4.05 -2.91 -11.95
N GLY A 79 -3.49 -2.69 -13.15
CA GLY A 79 -2.21 -3.27 -13.55
C GLY A 79 -1.03 -2.72 -12.72
N GLU A 80 -0.98 -1.41 -12.50
CA GLU A 80 0.07 -0.79 -11.67
C GLU A 80 0.00 -1.23 -10.21
N PHE A 81 -1.23 -1.35 -9.68
CA PHE A 81 -1.44 -1.88 -8.34
C PHE A 81 -0.98 -3.34 -8.22
N ALA A 82 -1.32 -4.18 -9.20
CA ALA A 82 -0.88 -5.58 -9.22
C ALA A 82 0.66 -5.69 -9.23
N LEU A 83 1.34 -4.87 -10.06
CA LEU A 83 2.80 -4.84 -10.12
C LEU A 83 3.44 -4.43 -8.78
N LEU A 84 2.89 -3.43 -8.08
CA LEU A 84 3.33 -3.06 -6.74
C LEU A 84 3.16 -4.23 -5.76
N VAL A 85 1.99 -4.87 -5.76
CA VAL A 85 1.69 -5.98 -4.85
C VAL A 85 2.62 -7.17 -5.08
N ASP A 86 2.87 -7.53 -6.34
CA ASP A 86 3.76 -8.62 -6.70
C ASP A 86 5.21 -8.34 -6.27
N GLN A 87 5.67 -7.12 -6.51
CA GLN A 87 7.00 -6.69 -6.08
C GLN A 87 7.13 -6.75 -4.54
N VAL A 88 6.14 -6.22 -3.83
CA VAL A 88 6.16 -6.18 -2.36
C VAL A 88 6.10 -7.58 -1.76
N LYS A 89 5.30 -8.49 -2.32
CA LYS A 89 5.27 -9.90 -1.89
C LYS A 89 6.60 -10.59 -2.14
N SER A 90 7.20 -10.36 -3.31
CA SER A 90 8.53 -10.91 -3.66
C SER A 90 9.61 -10.45 -2.68
N LEU A 91 9.59 -9.17 -2.30
CA LEU A 91 10.56 -8.59 -1.36
C LEU A 91 10.31 -8.97 0.10
N ALA A 92 9.05 -9.15 0.50
CA ALA A 92 8.71 -9.48 1.88
C ALA A 92 9.28 -10.83 2.30
N GLY A 93 9.34 -11.80 1.37
CA GLY A 93 9.74 -13.18 1.69
C GLY A 93 8.91 -13.71 2.86
N ASP A 94 9.59 -14.11 3.95
CA ASP A 94 8.94 -14.57 5.20
C ASP A 94 8.72 -13.45 6.23
N GLY A 95 9.09 -12.22 5.89
CA GLY A 95 9.07 -11.07 6.79
C GLY A 95 7.81 -10.21 6.68
N ALA A 96 7.84 -9.10 7.44
CA ALA A 96 6.88 -8.02 7.31
C ALA A 96 7.48 -6.89 6.45
N LEU A 97 6.68 -6.33 5.56
CA LEU A 97 7.09 -5.24 4.69
C LEU A 97 6.07 -4.11 4.74
N THR A 98 6.57 -2.88 4.86
CA THR A 98 5.73 -1.67 4.89
C THR A 98 5.92 -0.87 3.62
N VAL A 99 4.81 -0.54 2.98
CA VAL A 99 4.75 0.41 1.86
C VAL A 99 4.21 1.73 2.41
N GLU A 100 5.02 2.77 2.38
CA GLU A 100 4.59 4.12 2.71
C GLU A 100 3.85 4.73 1.53
N VAL A 101 2.71 5.34 1.79
CA VAL A 101 1.79 5.80 0.77
C VAL A 101 1.38 7.24 1.06
N SER A 102 1.55 8.11 0.08
CA SER A 102 1.07 9.49 0.10
C SER A 102 0.38 9.81 -1.21
N TYR A 103 -0.52 10.80 -1.23
CA TYR A 103 -1.06 11.30 -2.49
C TYR A 103 -0.10 12.36 -3.08
N VAL A 104 -0.09 12.47 -4.41
CA VAL A 104 0.62 13.55 -5.10
C VAL A 104 -0.30 14.77 -5.15
N LEU A 105 0.17 15.91 -4.65
CA LEU A 105 -0.51 17.19 -4.81
C LEU A 105 -0.45 17.58 -6.29
N SER A 106 -1.61 17.78 -6.91
CA SER A 106 -1.68 18.46 -8.20
C SER A 106 -1.14 19.88 -8.03
N LEU A 107 -0.07 20.21 -8.76
CA LEU A 107 0.38 21.60 -8.91
C LEU A 107 -0.69 22.32 -9.74
N HIS A 108 -1.45 23.20 -9.10
CA HIS A 108 -2.27 24.20 -9.78
C HIS A 108 -1.46 25.45 -10.03
#